data_AF-A0A7K4GWU8-F1
#
_entry.id   AF-A0A7K4GWU8-F1
#
_cell.length_a   1.000
_cell.length_b   1.000
_cell.length_c   1.000
_cell.angle_alpha   90.00
_cell.angle_beta   90.00
_cell.angle_gamma   90.00
#
_symmetry.space_group_name_H-M   'P 1'
#
loop_
_entity.id
_entity.type
_entity.pdbx_description
1 polymer ?
#
loop_
_entity_poly.entity_id
_entity_poly.type
_entity_poly.pdbx_seq_one_letter_code
_entity_poly.pdbx_strand_id
1 'polypeptide(L)'
;MNFSGTSTKKRRPLGIWLLIFILITALSFILSLLINPIWWVMLPISLILLVVLKMMSHYFWLEKKTCPRCNAPTTKYSDFCRNCGYKLWFKCISCGKYIQSRTQFCEKCNIELDHTMEEKEIFNHEVLKEGSPLPKMNNYCPNCGSKLNNKENIKFCEECGEKL
;
A
#
# COMPACT_ATOMS: atom_id res chain seq x y z
N MET A 1 -55.09 46.64 28.16
CA MET A 1 -54.32 47.85 27.79
C MET A 1 -52.83 47.55 27.92
N ASN A 2 -52.16 47.52 26.77
CA ASN A 2 -50.73 47.63 26.44
C ASN A 2 -49.65 47.42 27.52
N PHE A 3 -48.85 46.36 27.34
CA PHE A 3 -47.49 46.26 27.88
C PHE A 3 -46.49 46.54 26.75
N SER A 4 -45.85 47.72 26.78
CA SER A 4 -44.79 48.10 25.85
C SER A 4 -43.45 47.62 26.39
N GLY A 5 -42.93 46.51 25.87
CA GLY A 5 -41.58 46.02 26.18
C GLY A 5 -40.57 46.46 25.12
N THR A 6 -39.80 47.51 25.38
CA THR A 6 -38.64 47.88 24.54
C THR A 6 -37.43 47.02 24.93
N SER A 7 -37.06 46.06 24.08
CA SER A 7 -35.83 45.28 24.25
C SER A 7 -34.63 46.01 23.63
N THR A 8 -33.84 46.69 24.45
CA THR A 8 -32.55 47.25 24.04
C THR A 8 -31.53 46.13 23.88
N LYS A 9 -31.30 45.72 22.62
CA LYS A 9 -30.30 44.71 22.23
C LYS A 9 -28.89 45.27 22.42
N LYS A 10 -28.28 45.01 23.58
CA LYS A 10 -26.88 45.33 23.91
C LYS A 10 -25.93 44.56 22.96
N ARG A 11 -25.57 45.16 21.82
CA ARG A 11 -24.59 44.60 20.88
C ARG A 11 -23.22 44.63 21.57
N ARG A 12 -22.62 43.44 21.74
CA ARG A 12 -21.30 43.27 22.38
C ARG A 12 -20.24 44.09 21.64
N PRO A 13 -19.29 44.74 22.33
CA PRO A 13 -18.23 45.57 21.72
C PRO A 13 -17.21 44.77 20.90
N LEU A 14 -17.42 43.46 20.72
CA LEU A 14 -16.56 42.56 19.93
C LEU A 14 -16.34 43.08 18.51
N GLY A 15 -17.39 43.62 17.89
CA GLY A 15 -17.28 44.21 16.54
C GLY A 15 -16.47 45.50 16.51
N ILE A 16 -16.58 46.33 17.55
CA ILE A 16 -15.82 47.58 17.68
C ILE A 16 -14.33 47.26 17.90
N TRP A 17 -14.04 46.27 18.74
CA TRP A 17 -12.66 45.85 19.01
C TRP A 17 -12.00 45.23 17.77
N LEU A 18 -12.74 44.45 16.98
CA LEU A 18 -12.29 43.97 15.67
C LEU A 18 -12.00 45.10 14.69
N LEU A 19 -12.88 46.10 14.59
CA LEU A 19 -12.67 47.26 13.72
C LEU A 19 -11.44 48.08 14.13
N ILE A 20 -11.24 48.29 15.43
CA ILE A 20 -10.04 48.97 15.96
C ILE A 20 -8.78 48.17 15.65
N PHE A 21 -8.80 46.84 15.83
CA PHE A 21 -7.66 45.98 15.50
C PHE A 21 -7.32 46.01 14.00
N ILE A 22 -8.33 45.99 13.13
CA ILE A 22 -8.17 46.11 11.68
C ILE A 22 -7.58 47.47 11.30
N LEU A 23 -8.05 48.56 11.92
CA LEU A 23 -7.52 49.90 11.69
C LEU A 23 -6.06 50.03 12.15
N ILE A 24 -5.72 49.51 13.33
CA ILE A 24 -4.35 49.54 13.88
C ILE A 24 -3.38 48.75 12.99
N THR A 25 -3.79 47.56 12.56
CA THR A 25 -2.98 46.70 11.68
C THR A 25 -2.79 47.34 10.30
N ALA A 26 -3.83 47.94 9.72
CA ALA A 26 -3.74 48.69 8.47
C ALA A 26 -2.85 49.94 8.59
N LEU A 27 -2.99 50.73 9.66
CA LEU A 27 -2.17 51.92 9.90
C LEU A 27 -0.70 51.54 10.11
N SER A 28 -0.43 50.46 10.87
CA SER A 28 0.92 49.95 11.09
C SER A 28 1.55 49.46 9.78
N PHE A 29 0.75 48.82 8.92
CA PHE A 29 1.17 48.40 7.59
C PHE A 29 1.50 49.59 6.70
N ILE A 30 0.63 50.61 6.65
CA ILE A 30 0.86 51.85 5.88
C ILE A 30 2.10 52.60 6.37
N LEU A 31 2.29 52.72 7.68
CA LEU A 31 3.47 53.37 8.26
C LEU A 31 4.76 52.58 7.97
N SER A 32 4.68 51.24 7.95
CA SER A 32 5.80 50.37 7.57
C SER A 32 6.18 50.51 6.09
N LEU A 33 5.21 50.77 5.20
CA LEU A 33 5.46 51.04 3.78
C LEU A 33 6.24 52.35 3.55
N LEU A 34 6.07 53.34 4.44
CA LEU A 34 6.79 54.61 4.33
C LEU A 34 8.22 54.54 4.88
N ILE A 35 8.50 53.68 5.87
CA ILE A 35 9.76 53.71 6.62
C ILE A 35 10.78 52.71 6.07
N ASN A 36 10.37 51.54 5.57
CA ASN A 36 11.31 50.53 5.08
C ASN A 36 10.66 49.47 4.18
N PRO A 37 10.95 49.41 2.86
CA PRO A 37 10.33 48.45 1.93
C PRO A 37 10.68 46.98 2.23
N ILE A 38 11.67 46.73 3.09
CA ILE A 38 12.13 45.39 3.51
C ILE A 38 11.01 44.60 4.21
N TRP A 39 10.13 45.28 4.96
CA TRP A 39 9.03 44.62 5.67
C TRP A 39 7.99 44.00 4.72
N TRP A 40 7.81 44.59 3.53
CA TRP A 40 6.89 44.10 2.52
C TRP A 40 7.40 42.87 1.79
N VAL A 41 8.72 42.63 1.82
CA VAL A 41 9.36 41.42 1.28
C VAL A 41 9.35 40.29 2.31
N MET A 42 9.43 40.61 3.61
CA MET A 42 9.39 39.61 4.68
C MET A 42 8.02 38.95 4.87
N LEU A 43 6.92 39.67 4.63
CA LEU A 43 5.56 39.14 4.72
C LEU A 43 5.27 38.00 3.71
N PRO A 44 5.50 38.15 2.39
CA PRO A 44 5.30 37.08 1.43
C PRO A 44 6.28 35.93 1.65
N ILE A 45 7.55 36.20 2.04
CA ILE A 45 8.51 35.14 2.38
C ILE A 45 8.03 34.32 3.58
N SER A 46 7.53 34.97 4.62
CA SER A 46 6.95 34.30 5.80
C SER A 46 5.72 33.44 5.42
N LEU A 47 4.84 33.98 4.57
CA LEU A 47 3.66 33.25 4.10
C LEU A 47 4.03 32.04 3.23
N ILE A 48 4.99 32.21 2.31
CA ILE A 48 5.54 31.13 1.49
C ILE A 48 6.18 30.06 2.37
N LEU A 49 6.98 30.47 3.37
CA LEU A 49 7.62 29.55 4.32
C LEU A 49 6.57 28.72 5.08
N LEU A 50 5.50 29.35 5.58
CA LEU A 50 4.41 28.64 6.26
C LEU A 50 3.68 27.65 5.34
N VAL A 51 3.46 28.01 4.07
CA VAL A 51 2.88 27.11 3.07
C VAL A 51 3.79 25.90 2.83
N VAL A 52 5.09 26.12 2.65
CA VAL A 52 6.08 25.05 2.43
C VAL A 52 6.16 24.12 3.65
N LEU A 53 6.17 24.66 4.88
CA LEU A 53 6.19 23.84 6.10
C LEU A 53 4.93 22.99 6.23
N LYS A 54 3.76 23.55 5.94
CA LYS A 54 2.49 22.81 5.96
C LYS A 54 2.43 21.74 4.88
N MET A 55 2.93 22.05 3.69
CA MET A 55 3.06 21.12 2.58
C MET A 55 3.99 19.97 2.96
N MET A 56 5.21 20.25 3.41
CA MET A 56 6.18 19.24 3.85
C MET A 56 5.64 18.34 4.96
N SER A 57 4.93 18.90 5.95
CA SER A 57 4.26 18.13 6.99
C SER A 57 3.27 17.11 6.41
N HIS A 58 2.49 17.50 5.41
CA HIS A 58 1.54 16.59 4.76
C HIS A 58 2.23 15.53 3.88
N TYR A 59 3.38 15.84 3.28
CA TYR A 59 4.17 14.86 2.51
C TYR A 59 4.87 13.83 3.41
N PHE A 60 5.25 14.19 4.63
CA PHE A 60 6.03 13.30 5.51
C PHE A 60 5.22 12.18 6.16
N TRP A 61 3.88 12.25 6.12
CA TRP A 61 2.99 11.17 6.55
C TRP A 61 2.79 10.12 5.45
N LEU A 62 3.89 9.66 4.84
CA LEU A 62 3.86 8.52 3.93
C LEU A 62 3.47 7.26 4.72
N GLU A 63 2.27 6.77 4.45
CA GLU A 63 1.61 5.64 5.10
C GLU A 63 2.54 4.44 5.28
N LYS A 64 2.96 4.17 6.52
CA LYS A 64 3.60 2.92 6.91
C LYS A 64 2.59 1.77 6.71
N LYS A 65 2.71 1.04 5.61
CA LYS A 65 1.88 -0.15 5.35
C LYS A 65 2.38 -1.29 6.24
N THR A 66 1.46 -1.91 6.99
CA THR A 66 1.76 -3.08 7.83
C THR A 66 1.30 -4.36 7.16
N CYS A 67 2.05 -5.44 7.37
CA CYS A 67 1.66 -6.78 6.92
C CYS A 67 0.37 -7.22 7.64
N PRO A 68 -0.66 -7.72 6.92
CA PRO A 68 -1.91 -8.18 7.56
C PRO A 68 -1.73 -9.44 8.43
N ARG A 69 -0.66 -10.21 8.21
CA ARG A 69 -0.42 -11.48 8.93
C ARG A 69 0.41 -11.32 10.20
N CYS A 70 1.43 -10.47 10.18
CA CYS A 70 2.40 -10.34 11.27
C CYS A 70 2.57 -8.92 11.80
N ASN A 71 1.81 -7.94 11.27
CA ASN A 71 1.89 -6.52 11.60
C ASN A 71 3.27 -5.86 11.44
N ALA A 72 4.26 -6.55 10.87
CA ALA A 72 5.58 -5.98 10.62
C ALA A 72 5.49 -4.79 9.63
N PRO A 73 6.34 -3.76 9.79
CA PRO A 73 6.42 -2.66 8.84
C PRO A 73 6.90 -3.19 7.48
N THR A 74 6.14 -2.89 6.43
CA THR A 74 6.45 -3.33 5.06
C THR A 74 6.64 -2.13 4.14
N THR A 75 7.58 -2.25 3.21
CA THR A 75 7.81 -1.23 2.18
C THR A 75 6.74 -1.33 1.10
N LYS A 76 6.32 -0.20 0.50
CA LYS A 76 5.29 -0.19 -0.56
C LYS A 76 5.65 -1.06 -1.77
N TYR A 77 6.93 -1.32 -2.00
CA TYR A 77 7.45 -2.03 -3.18
C TYR A 77 7.85 -3.49 -2.94
N SER A 78 7.60 -4.06 -1.74
CA SER A 78 7.95 -5.46 -1.47
C SER A 78 6.83 -6.41 -1.88
N ASP A 79 7.13 -7.38 -2.75
CA ASP A 79 6.19 -8.44 -3.16
C ASP A 79 5.84 -9.39 -2.00
N PHE A 80 6.79 -9.63 -1.09
CA PHE A 80 6.65 -10.53 0.05
C PHE A 80 7.05 -9.85 1.36
N CYS A 81 6.43 -10.27 2.46
CA CYS A 81 6.82 -9.84 3.79
C CYS A 81 8.11 -10.53 4.24
N ARG A 82 9.13 -9.75 4.61
CA ARG A 82 10.42 -10.27 5.10
C ARG A 82 10.34 -11.07 6.41
N ASN A 83 9.30 -10.83 7.22
CA ASN A 83 9.17 -11.47 8.53
C ASN A 83 8.36 -12.78 8.49
N CYS A 84 7.32 -12.86 7.64
CA CYS A 84 6.40 -14.00 7.62
C CYS A 84 6.21 -14.67 6.25
N GLY A 85 6.90 -14.20 5.21
CA GLY A 85 6.79 -14.75 3.85
C GLY A 85 5.46 -14.50 3.14
N TYR A 86 4.52 -13.77 3.76
CA TYR A 86 3.20 -13.51 3.19
C TYR A 86 3.30 -12.64 1.92
N LYS A 87 2.59 -13.04 0.85
CA LYS A 87 2.57 -12.32 -0.43
C LYS A 87 1.65 -11.09 -0.33
N LEU A 88 2.22 -9.91 -0.53
CA LEU A 88 1.54 -8.62 -0.33
C LEU A 88 0.82 -8.12 -1.58
N TRP A 89 1.24 -8.62 -2.75
CA TRP A 89 0.74 -8.20 -4.06
C TRP A 89 0.37 -9.40 -4.92
N PHE A 90 -0.77 -9.33 -5.59
CA PHE A 90 -1.27 -10.36 -6.50
C PHE A 90 -1.68 -9.74 -7.83
N LYS A 91 -1.58 -10.53 -8.90
CA LYS A 91 -1.99 -10.11 -10.24
C LYS A 91 -3.43 -10.55 -10.46
N CYS A 92 -4.30 -9.62 -10.85
CA CYS A 92 -5.68 -9.93 -11.20
C CYS A 92 -5.73 -10.86 -12.41
N ILE A 93 -6.54 -11.92 -12.34
CA ILE A 93 -6.69 -12.91 -13.41
C ILE A 93 -7.37 -12.28 -14.66
N SER A 94 -8.31 -11.35 -14.46
CA SER A 94 -9.04 -10.74 -15.58
C SER A 94 -8.34 -9.54 -16.23
N CYS A 95 -7.72 -8.63 -15.46
CA CYS A 95 -7.07 -7.44 -16.04
C CYS A 95 -5.54 -7.42 -15.96
N GLY A 96 -4.92 -8.36 -15.25
CA GLY A 96 -3.47 -8.38 -15.07
C GLY A 96 -2.89 -7.24 -14.24
N LYS A 97 -3.71 -6.40 -13.58
CA LYS A 97 -3.24 -5.32 -12.69
C LYS A 97 -2.75 -5.93 -11.36
N TYR A 98 -1.71 -5.34 -10.78
CA TYR A 98 -1.25 -5.67 -9.44
C TYR A 98 -2.18 -5.05 -8.39
N ILE A 99 -2.62 -5.87 -7.44
CA ILE A 99 -3.59 -5.52 -6.40
C ILE A 99 -3.01 -5.91 -5.05
N GLN A 100 -3.31 -5.11 -4.02
CA GLN A 100 -2.83 -5.34 -2.67
C GLN A 100 -3.68 -6.41 -1.97
N SER A 101 -3.04 -7.26 -1.16
CA SER A 101 -3.68 -8.39 -0.45
C SER A 101 -4.86 -8.05 0.48
N ARG A 102 -5.11 -6.76 0.76
CA ARG A 102 -6.15 -6.32 1.70
C ARG A 102 -7.51 -6.11 1.01
N THR A 103 -7.54 -6.01 -0.32
CA THR A 103 -8.75 -5.65 -1.06
C THR A 103 -9.45 -6.89 -1.60
N GLN A 104 -10.69 -7.12 -1.18
CA GLN A 104 -11.55 -8.23 -1.62
C GLN A 104 -11.99 -8.14 -3.08
N PHE A 105 -11.91 -6.96 -3.69
CA PHE A 105 -12.40 -6.73 -5.06
C PHE A 105 -11.36 -6.00 -5.91
N CYS A 106 -11.33 -6.31 -7.20
CA CYS A 106 -10.53 -5.56 -8.15
C CYS A 106 -11.23 -4.25 -8.54
N GLU A 107 -10.63 -3.10 -8.25
CA GLU A 107 -11.16 -1.77 -8.62
C GLU A 107 -11.48 -1.59 -10.12
N LYS A 108 -10.80 -2.36 -10.99
CA LYS A 108 -10.95 -2.25 -12.45
C LYS A 108 -11.95 -3.25 -13.02
N CYS A 109 -11.94 -4.48 -12.54
CA CYS A 109 -12.77 -5.56 -13.06
C CYS A 109 -14.04 -5.81 -12.24
N ASN A 110 -14.10 -5.27 -11.02
CA ASN A 110 -15.16 -5.50 -10.04
C ASN A 110 -15.43 -6.98 -9.75
N ILE A 111 -14.44 -7.85 -10.00
CA ILE A 111 -14.47 -9.26 -9.64
C ILE A 111 -14.00 -9.43 -8.20
N GLU A 112 -14.58 -10.41 -7.51
CA GLU A 112 -14.12 -10.86 -6.20
C GLU A 112 -12.78 -11.57 -6.36
N LEU A 113 -11.81 -11.12 -5.59
CA LEU A 113 -10.48 -11.72 -5.50
C LEU A 113 -10.59 -12.76 -4.39
N ASP A 114 -10.91 -13.99 -4.73
CA ASP A 114 -10.89 -15.08 -3.77
C ASP A 114 -9.46 -15.19 -3.20
N HIS A 115 -9.29 -14.71 -1.97
CA HIS A 115 -8.04 -14.76 -1.23
C HIS A 115 -7.81 -16.12 -0.61
N THR A 116 -8.54 -17.15 -1.05
CA THR A 116 -8.26 -18.52 -0.71
C THR A 116 -6.80 -18.77 -1.07
N MET A 117 -5.98 -18.68 -0.02
CA MET A 117 -4.72 -19.35 0.04
C MET A 117 -5.11 -20.78 -0.29
N GLU A 118 -4.89 -21.18 -1.55
CA GLU A 118 -4.68 -22.58 -1.85
C GLU A 118 -3.56 -22.97 -0.90
N GLU A 119 -3.97 -23.50 0.25
CA GLU A 119 -3.21 -24.44 1.02
C GLU A 119 -2.86 -25.50 -0.01
N LYS A 120 -1.71 -25.26 -0.66
CA LYS A 120 -1.14 -26.16 -1.63
C LYS A 120 -1.15 -27.48 -0.90
N GLU A 121 -2.06 -28.38 -1.30
CA GLU A 121 -2.23 -29.65 -0.62
C GLU A 121 -0.82 -30.20 -0.46
N ILE A 122 -0.44 -30.39 0.80
CA ILE A 122 0.82 -31.02 1.12
C ILE A 122 0.64 -32.42 0.54
N PHE A 123 1.09 -32.61 -0.69
CA PHE A 123 1.34 -33.94 -1.21
C PHE A 123 2.26 -34.55 -0.17
N ASN A 124 1.72 -35.51 0.59
CA ASN A 124 2.49 -36.41 1.43
C ASN A 124 3.43 -37.14 0.48
N HIS A 125 4.55 -36.50 0.18
CA HIS A 125 5.69 -37.16 -0.38
C HIS A 125 6.26 -37.95 0.78
N GLU A 126 6.12 -39.27 0.71
CA GLU A 126 6.82 -40.16 1.62
C GLU A 126 8.31 -39.90 1.41
N VAL A 127 8.92 -39.20 2.37
CA VAL A 127 10.36 -38.98 2.40
C VAL A 127 11.01 -40.35 2.61
N LEU A 128 11.59 -40.90 1.54
CA LEU A 128 12.36 -42.13 1.63
C LEU A 128 13.49 -41.94 2.63
N LYS A 129 13.52 -42.78 3.68
CA LYS A 129 14.63 -42.81 4.65
C LYS A 129 15.92 -43.19 3.92
N GLU A 130 17.04 -42.56 4.29
CA GLU A 130 18.36 -42.96 3.81
C GLU A 130 18.56 -44.47 4.05
N GLY A 131 18.87 -45.21 2.98
CA GLY A 131 19.02 -46.67 3.00
C GLY A 131 17.78 -47.48 2.61
N SER A 132 16.63 -46.83 2.35
CA SER A 132 15.47 -47.52 1.76
C SER A 132 15.65 -47.76 0.26
N PRO A 133 15.21 -48.91 -0.28
CA PRO A 133 15.26 -49.14 -1.72
C PRO A 133 14.35 -48.15 -2.44
N LEU A 134 14.92 -47.44 -3.42
CA LEU A 134 14.17 -46.50 -4.26
C LEU A 134 12.95 -47.20 -4.88
N PRO A 135 11.75 -46.57 -4.90
CA PRO A 135 10.61 -47.12 -5.59
C PRO A 135 10.97 -47.29 -7.06
N LYS A 136 10.78 -48.51 -7.58
CA LYS A 136 11.02 -48.76 -9.01
C LYS A 136 10.03 -47.91 -9.80
N MET A 137 10.55 -46.90 -10.49
CA MET A 137 9.77 -46.06 -11.40
C MET A 137 9.44 -46.89 -12.64
N ASN A 138 8.38 -47.70 -12.57
CA ASN A 138 8.11 -48.75 -13.55
C ASN A 138 7.90 -48.22 -14.97
N ASN A 139 7.52 -46.96 -15.13
CA ASN A 139 7.21 -46.32 -16.41
C ASN A 139 8.26 -45.29 -16.85
N TYR A 140 9.44 -45.29 -16.24
CA TYR A 140 10.51 -44.38 -16.59
C TYR A 140 11.83 -45.11 -16.85
N CYS A 141 12.63 -44.60 -17.78
CA CYS A 141 13.95 -45.14 -18.05
C CYS A 141 14.87 -44.93 -16.83
N PRO A 142 15.58 -45.97 -16.34
CA PRO A 142 16.47 -45.84 -15.18
C PRO A 142 17.72 -44.98 -15.47
N ASN A 143 18.12 -44.82 -16.73
CA ASN A 143 19.30 -44.05 -17.11
C ASN A 143 18.97 -42.56 -17.37
N CYS A 144 17.97 -42.26 -18.20
CA CYS A 144 17.65 -40.86 -18.57
C CYS A 144 16.37 -40.28 -17.95
N GLY A 145 15.54 -41.10 -17.29
CA GLY A 145 14.28 -40.64 -16.69
C GLY A 145 13.15 -40.38 -17.69
N SER A 146 13.30 -40.79 -18.96
CA SER A 146 12.25 -40.65 -19.98
C SER A 146 11.04 -41.52 -19.70
N LYS A 147 9.85 -41.09 -20.13
CA LYS A 147 8.62 -41.86 -19.94
C LYS A 147 8.54 -43.00 -20.96
N LEU A 148 8.38 -44.23 -20.47
CA LEU A 148 8.24 -45.43 -21.29
C LEU A 148 6.75 -45.68 -21.57
N ASN A 149 6.32 -45.52 -22.82
CA ASN A 149 4.91 -45.64 -23.20
C ASN A 149 4.40 -47.09 -23.24
N ASN A 150 5.28 -48.11 -23.34
CA ASN A 150 4.88 -49.52 -23.33
C ASN A 150 6.04 -50.47 -22.94
N LYS A 151 6.12 -50.85 -21.65
CA LYS A 151 7.25 -51.62 -21.11
C LYS A 151 7.35 -53.06 -21.65
N GLU A 152 6.24 -53.66 -22.07
CA GLU A 152 6.19 -55.08 -22.45
C GLU A 152 6.86 -55.36 -23.81
N ASN A 153 7.13 -54.32 -24.61
CA ASN A 153 7.63 -54.48 -25.99
C ASN A 153 8.81 -53.56 -26.36
N ILE A 154 9.49 -52.99 -25.36
CA ILE A 154 10.67 -52.14 -25.60
C ILE A 154 11.91 -52.79 -25.02
N LYS A 155 12.89 -53.07 -25.88
CA LYS A 155 14.20 -53.61 -25.48
C LYS A 155 15.22 -52.51 -25.17
N PHE A 156 15.00 -51.32 -25.72
CA PHE A 156 15.85 -50.16 -25.57
C PHE A 156 15.00 -48.91 -25.37
N CYS A 157 15.51 -47.95 -24.62
CA CYS A 157 14.92 -46.63 -24.46
C CYS A 157 15.02 -45.84 -25.76
N GLU A 158 13.90 -45.31 -26.24
CA GLU A 158 13.83 -44.51 -27.48
C GLU A 158 14.58 -43.17 -27.37
N GLU A 159 14.78 -42.64 -26.16
CA GLU A 159 15.43 -41.34 -25.94
C GLU A 159 16.94 -41.44 -25.71
N CYS A 160 17.42 -42.43 -24.94
CA CYS A 160 18.85 -42.55 -24.59
C CYS A 160 19.55 -43.80 -25.11
N GLY A 161 18.81 -44.74 -25.71
CA GLY A 161 19.36 -46.00 -26.23
C GLY A 161 19.75 -47.02 -25.17
N GLU A 162 19.50 -46.76 -23.88
CA GLU A 162 19.77 -47.70 -22.79
C GLU A 162 18.93 -48.97 -22.93
N LYS A 163 19.50 -50.13 -22.60
CA LYS A 163 18.75 -51.39 -22.60
C LYS A 163 17.83 -51.48 -21.37
N LEU A 164 16.56 -51.82 -21.58
CA LEU A 164 15.51 -51.88 -20.53
C LEU A 164 15.25 -53.30 -20.03
#